data_AF-A0A7J0DRK5-F1
#
_entry.id   AF-A0A7J0DRK5-F1
#
_cell.length_a   1.000
_cell.length_b   1.000
_cell.length_c   1.000
_cell.angle_alpha   90.00
_cell.angle_beta   90.00
_cell.angle_gamma   90.00
#
_symmetry.space_group_name_H-M   'P 1'
#
loop_
_entity.id
_entity.type
_entity.pdbx_description
1 polymer ?
#
loop_
_entity_poly.entity_id
_entity_poly.type
_entity_poly.pdbx_seq_one_letter_code
_entity_poly.pdbx_strand_id
1 'polypeptide(L)'
;MRGEKFFLLSTTRIAVQSQRHVKPVWAPHRRLALSSILAKAASIEAGASAVSTETVESDVLKALSQIIDPDFGTDIVSCGFVKDLHVHEASGEVSFRLELTTPACPIKDMFEQRANEVVEALPWVKKVNVTMSAQPAKPIFAGQLPPGLQTISNIVAVSSCKGGVGKSTVAVNLAYTLAGMGARVGIFDADVYGPSLPTMVSPANRLLEMNAERRTIIPTEYLGVKLVSFGFAGQGRAIMRGPMVSGVINQLLTTTEWGELDYLVIDMPPGTGDIQLTLCQVVPLTAAVIVTTPQKLAFIDVAKGVRMFSKLKVPCVAVVENMCHFDADGKRYYPFGRGSEDPHVNIQMGVVQQFGIPHLFDLPIRPTLSASGDSGMPEVVADPLGEVANTFQDLGVCVVQQCAKIRQQVSTAVTYDKSLKAIRVKVPDSDEEFLLHPATVRRNDRSAQSVDEWTGEQKLQFMDVPEDIEPEDIRPMGNYAVSITWPDGFSQIAPYDQLQMIERLVDVPQPTPA
;
A
#
# COMPACT_ATOMS: atom_id res chain seq x y z
N MET A 1 -19.18 59.83 -30.79
CA MET A 1 -19.22 61.12 -30.06
C MET A 1 -18.84 60.81 -28.62
N ARG A 2 -17.58 61.07 -28.23
CA ARG A 2 -17.12 62.17 -27.32
C ARG A 2 -17.71 62.05 -25.90
N GLY A 3 -16.97 62.00 -24.79
CA GLY A 3 -15.53 62.21 -24.49
C GLY A 3 -15.10 61.33 -23.29
N GLU A 4 -13.80 60.98 -23.11
CA GLU A 4 -12.69 61.82 -22.61
C GLU A 4 -13.05 62.57 -21.31
N LYS A 5 -12.29 62.59 -20.20
CA LYS A 5 -10.92 62.21 -19.79
C LYS A 5 -10.91 62.33 -18.24
N PHE A 6 -10.06 61.62 -17.51
CA PHE A 6 -9.15 62.24 -16.52
C PHE A 6 -8.08 61.26 -16.06
N PHE A 7 -6.85 61.58 -16.47
CA PHE A 7 -5.57 61.07 -15.98
C PHE A 7 -5.27 61.70 -14.62
N LEU A 8 -4.73 60.94 -13.68
CA LEU A 8 -3.92 61.48 -12.59
C LEU A 8 -2.73 60.55 -12.34
N LEU A 9 -1.60 60.97 -12.90
CA LEU A 9 -0.25 60.53 -12.56
C LEU A 9 0.07 60.98 -11.14
N SER A 10 0.53 60.07 -10.28
CA SER A 10 1.36 60.42 -9.13
C SER A 10 2.72 59.74 -9.28
N THR A 11 3.68 60.56 -9.71
CA THR A 11 5.11 60.32 -9.61
C THR A 11 5.54 60.46 -8.15
N THR A 12 6.12 59.42 -7.56
CA THR A 12 6.98 59.58 -6.37
C THR A 12 8.28 58.81 -6.54
N ARG A 13 9.35 59.54 -6.26
CA ARG A 13 10.76 59.33 -6.55
C ARG A 13 11.37 58.08 -5.91
N ILE A 14 12.26 57.51 -6.73
CA ILE A 14 13.47 56.77 -6.41
C ILE A 14 14.15 57.27 -5.13
N ALA A 15 14.40 56.34 -4.20
CA ALA A 15 15.45 56.45 -3.20
C ALA A 15 16.29 55.16 -3.25
N VAL A 16 17.50 55.30 -3.82
CA VAL A 16 18.58 54.32 -3.77
C VAL A 16 19.17 54.35 -2.37
N GLN A 17 19.20 53.22 -1.67
CA GLN A 17 20.07 53.03 -0.51
C GLN A 17 20.80 51.69 -0.58
N SER A 18 22.03 51.77 -0.11
CA SER A 18 23.18 50.92 -0.37
C SER A 18 23.13 49.50 0.17
N GLN A 19 23.75 48.63 -0.63
CA GLN A 19 24.35 47.34 -0.28
C GLN A 19 24.81 47.19 1.17
N ARG A 20 24.45 46.07 1.81
CA ARG A 20 25.32 45.37 2.76
C ARG A 20 25.39 43.90 2.39
N HIS A 21 26.56 43.53 1.85
CA HIS A 21 27.02 42.18 1.65
C HIS A 21 27.17 41.45 3.00
N VAL A 22 26.62 40.24 3.11
CA VAL A 22 27.08 39.23 4.06
C VAL A 22 27.83 38.18 3.25
N LYS A 23 29.17 38.15 3.40
CA LYS A 23 30.05 37.13 2.82
C LYS A 23 30.25 35.99 3.83
N PRO A 24 30.39 34.73 3.39
CA PRO A 24 30.81 33.63 4.25
C PRO A 24 32.32 33.75 4.53
N VAL A 25 32.71 33.43 5.76
CA VAL A 25 34.11 33.42 6.21
C VAL A 25 34.73 32.07 5.82
N TRP A 26 35.70 32.12 4.91
CA TRP A 26 36.63 31.03 4.61
C TRP A 26 38.03 31.53 4.98
N ALA A 27 38.72 30.82 5.87
CA ALA A 27 40.10 31.11 6.26
C ALA A 27 41.02 29.96 5.82
N PRO A 28 42.22 30.23 5.25
CA PRO A 28 43.05 29.22 4.59
C PRO A 28 44.28 28.75 5.39
N HIS A 29 44.76 27.57 4.95
CA HIS A 29 46.13 27.02 4.99
C HIS A 29 46.79 26.55 6.30
N ARG A 30 47.11 25.24 6.32
CA ARG A 30 48.51 24.75 6.42
C ARG A 30 48.68 23.37 5.75
N ARG A 31 49.70 23.28 4.89
CA ARG A 31 50.24 22.06 4.25
C ARG A 31 51.15 21.31 5.23
N LEU A 32 51.30 19.99 5.00
CA LEU A 32 52.47 19.08 5.16
C LEU A 32 51.89 17.66 5.32
N ALA A 33 52.39 16.56 4.74
CA ALA A 33 53.49 16.26 3.85
C ALA A 33 53.19 14.89 3.18
N LEU A 34 53.62 14.72 1.93
CA LEU A 34 53.72 13.43 1.25
C LEU A 34 54.94 12.68 1.78
N SER A 35 54.76 11.45 2.25
CA SER A 35 55.85 10.49 2.39
C SER A 35 55.51 9.21 1.64
N SER A 36 56.22 9.05 0.53
CA SER A 36 56.48 7.83 -0.21
C SER A 36 57.01 6.70 0.68
N ILE A 37 56.45 5.50 0.57
CA ILE A 37 57.14 4.27 0.95
C ILE A 37 57.09 3.29 -0.21
N LEU A 38 58.31 2.86 -0.55
CA LEU A 38 58.72 2.01 -1.66
C LEU A 38 58.19 0.58 -1.54
N ALA A 39 58.09 -0.02 -2.73
CA ALA A 39 57.94 -1.44 -2.98
C ALA A 39 58.87 -2.31 -2.12
N LYS A 40 58.31 -3.40 -1.59
CA LYS A 40 59.07 -4.58 -1.18
C LYS A 40 58.44 -5.79 -1.85
N ALA A 41 59.15 -6.32 -2.83
CA ALA A 41 58.94 -7.65 -3.36
C ALA A 41 59.22 -8.69 -2.27
N ALA A 42 58.31 -9.64 -2.10
CA ALA A 42 58.58 -10.91 -1.46
C ALA A 42 57.85 -11.98 -2.29
N SER A 43 58.63 -12.86 -2.89
CA SER A 43 58.17 -14.01 -3.66
C SER A 43 57.94 -15.21 -2.75
N ILE A 44 56.78 -15.84 -2.97
CA ILE A 44 56.49 -17.29 -2.90
C ILE A 44 56.59 -17.98 -1.54
N GLU A 45 55.43 -18.42 -1.03
CA GLU A 45 55.26 -19.81 -0.65
C GLU A 45 53.86 -20.29 -1.04
N ALA A 46 53.82 -21.40 -1.78
CA ALA A 46 52.64 -22.05 -2.29
C ALA A 46 51.93 -22.80 -1.15
N GLY A 47 50.72 -22.35 -0.81
CA GLY A 47 49.74 -23.11 -0.03
C GLY A 47 48.48 -23.25 -0.87
N ALA A 48 48.18 -24.46 -1.29
CA ALA A 48 46.99 -24.80 -2.05
C ALA A 48 45.73 -24.26 -1.37
N SER A 49 45.07 -23.29 -2.00
CA SER A 49 43.73 -22.84 -1.65
C SER A 49 42.83 -23.10 -2.85
N ALA A 50 41.72 -23.78 -2.60
CA ALA A 50 40.76 -24.25 -3.57
C ALA A 50 40.34 -23.13 -4.54
N VAL A 51 40.65 -23.31 -5.82
CA VAL A 51 40.01 -22.55 -6.89
C VAL A 51 38.56 -23.02 -6.93
N SER A 52 37.67 -22.25 -6.32
CA SER A 52 36.26 -22.29 -6.65
C SER A 52 36.13 -21.96 -8.13
N THR A 53 35.83 -22.95 -8.95
CA THR A 53 35.35 -22.73 -10.32
C THR A 53 34.01 -22.00 -10.20
N GLU A 54 34.06 -20.67 -10.20
CA GLU A 54 32.87 -19.86 -10.44
C GLU A 54 32.43 -20.16 -11.88
N THR A 55 31.28 -20.81 -12.01
CA THR A 55 30.70 -21.13 -13.31
C THR A 55 30.29 -19.83 -13.99
N VAL A 56 30.29 -19.80 -15.33
CA VAL A 56 29.84 -18.62 -16.10
C VAL A 56 28.40 -18.21 -15.73
N GLU A 57 27.58 -19.18 -15.31
CA GLU A 57 26.26 -18.96 -14.72
C GLU A 57 26.31 -18.18 -13.39
N SER A 58 27.28 -18.46 -12.53
CA SER A 58 27.50 -17.73 -11.28
C SER A 58 27.86 -16.27 -11.54
N ASP A 59 28.60 -15.97 -12.61
CA ASP A 59 28.93 -14.58 -12.99
C ASP A 59 27.69 -13.81 -13.43
N VAL A 60 26.80 -14.45 -14.20
CA VAL A 60 25.51 -13.86 -14.58
C VAL A 60 24.63 -13.63 -13.36
N LEU A 61 24.54 -14.60 -12.44
CA LEU A 61 23.76 -14.44 -11.22
C LEU A 61 24.32 -13.33 -10.31
N LYS A 62 25.64 -13.20 -10.18
CA LYS A 62 26.27 -12.08 -9.46
C LYS A 62 26.02 -10.72 -10.09
N ALA A 63 25.98 -10.67 -11.42
CA ALA A 63 25.62 -9.46 -12.14
C ALA A 63 24.16 -9.11 -11.82
N LEU A 64 23.24 -10.06 -12.01
CA LEU A 64 21.81 -9.87 -11.72
C LEU A 64 21.52 -9.54 -10.25
N SER A 65 22.31 -10.02 -9.29
CA SER A 65 22.15 -9.69 -7.86
C SER A 65 22.48 -8.23 -7.51
N GLN A 66 22.99 -7.42 -8.45
CA GLN A 66 23.13 -5.96 -8.27
C GLN A 66 21.80 -5.23 -8.41
N ILE A 67 20.81 -5.88 -9.00
CA ILE A 67 19.49 -5.32 -9.21
C ILE A 67 18.68 -5.58 -7.94
N ILE A 68 18.52 -4.54 -7.15
CA ILE A 68 17.69 -4.57 -5.94
C ILE A 68 16.23 -4.35 -6.34
N ASP A 69 15.37 -5.24 -5.88
CA ASP A 69 13.93 -5.02 -5.96
C ASP A 69 13.54 -3.92 -4.95
N PRO A 70 13.00 -2.77 -5.40
CA PRO A 70 12.66 -1.66 -4.53
C PRO A 70 11.49 -1.97 -3.58
N ASP A 71 10.69 -2.98 -3.89
CA ASP A 71 9.60 -3.42 -3.03
C ASP A 71 10.16 -4.27 -1.88
N PHE A 72 11.06 -5.21 -2.16
CA PHE A 72 11.58 -6.15 -1.16
C PHE A 72 12.92 -5.75 -0.51
N GLY A 73 13.57 -4.68 -0.99
CA GLY A 73 14.86 -4.22 -0.49
C GLY A 73 16.00 -5.25 -0.64
N THR A 74 15.76 -6.31 -1.43
CA THR A 74 16.62 -7.48 -1.60
C THR A 74 16.84 -7.70 -3.10
N ASP A 75 17.93 -8.37 -3.48
CA ASP A 75 18.24 -8.57 -4.89
C ASP A 75 17.32 -9.58 -5.60
N ILE A 76 17.12 -9.40 -6.91
CA ILE A 76 16.21 -10.22 -7.73
C ILE A 76 16.59 -11.71 -7.79
N VAL A 77 17.85 -12.07 -7.50
CA VAL A 77 18.31 -13.47 -7.48
C VAL A 77 17.91 -14.13 -6.17
N SER A 78 18.14 -13.45 -5.04
CA SER A 78 17.67 -13.88 -3.72
C SER A 78 16.14 -13.93 -3.63
N CYS A 79 15.44 -13.03 -4.31
CA CYS A 79 13.98 -13.09 -4.48
C CYS A 79 13.52 -14.27 -5.36
N GLY A 80 14.45 -14.94 -6.05
CA GLY A 80 14.18 -16.11 -6.88
C GLY A 80 13.46 -15.79 -8.20
N PHE A 81 13.51 -14.54 -8.68
CA PHE A 81 12.83 -14.11 -9.90
C PHE A 81 13.50 -14.60 -11.17
N VAL A 82 14.80 -14.88 -11.12
CA VAL A 82 15.54 -15.42 -12.27
C VAL A 82 15.19 -16.89 -12.43
N LYS A 83 14.51 -17.23 -13.52
CA LYS A 83 14.16 -18.60 -13.95
C LYS A 83 14.77 -18.90 -15.31
N ASP A 84 14.90 -20.19 -15.62
CA ASP A 84 15.28 -20.69 -16.94
C ASP A 84 16.55 -20.01 -17.50
N LEU A 85 17.57 -19.85 -16.64
CA LEU A 85 18.85 -19.29 -17.03
C LEU A 85 19.58 -20.29 -17.94
N HIS A 86 19.85 -19.88 -19.17
CA HIS A 86 20.63 -20.60 -20.15
C HIS A 86 21.79 -19.73 -20.62
N VAL A 87 23.01 -20.25 -20.48
CA VAL A 87 24.24 -19.58 -20.88
C VAL A 87 24.90 -20.39 -22.00
N HIS A 88 25.04 -19.79 -23.17
CA HIS A 88 25.74 -20.39 -24.30
C HIS A 88 27.13 -19.77 -24.46
N GLU A 89 28.12 -20.35 -23.77
CA GLU A 89 29.50 -19.83 -23.73
C GLU A 89 30.14 -19.67 -25.14
N ALA A 90 29.86 -20.59 -26.06
CA ALA A 90 30.45 -20.57 -27.40
C ALA A 90 29.94 -19.42 -28.29
N SER A 91 28.67 -19.00 -28.11
CA SER A 91 28.07 -17.89 -28.85
C SER A 91 28.11 -16.57 -28.07
N GLY A 92 28.34 -16.61 -26.75
CA GLY A 92 28.22 -15.46 -25.86
C GLY A 92 26.77 -15.00 -25.67
N GLU A 93 25.80 -15.91 -25.86
CA GLU A 93 24.38 -15.61 -25.72
C GLU A 93 23.89 -16.04 -24.33
N VAL A 94 23.19 -15.13 -23.65
CA VAL A 94 22.58 -15.38 -22.34
C VAL A 94 21.08 -15.16 -22.47
N SER A 95 20.29 -16.17 -22.09
CA SER A 95 18.83 -16.05 -22.03
C SER A 95 18.32 -16.47 -20.68
N PHE A 96 17.41 -15.69 -20.12
CA PHE A 96 16.75 -16.01 -18.85
C PHE A 96 15.36 -15.40 -18.82
N ARG A 97 14.53 -15.94 -17.94
CA ARG A 97 13.20 -15.44 -17.68
C ARG A 97 13.17 -14.74 -16.33
N LEU A 98 12.76 -13.48 -16.31
CA LEU A 98 12.44 -12.79 -15.05
C LEU A 98 10.97 -13.03 -14.75
N GLU A 99 10.70 -13.76 -13.68
CA GLU A 99 9.37 -14.12 -13.21
C GLU A 99 9.01 -13.26 -12.00
N LEU A 100 8.22 -12.21 -12.24
CA LEU A 100 7.78 -11.26 -11.21
C LEU A 100 6.64 -11.86 -10.37
N THR A 101 6.49 -11.34 -9.15
CA THR A 101 5.48 -11.80 -8.17
C THR A 101 4.05 -11.43 -8.54
N THR A 102 3.86 -10.46 -9.43
CA THR A 102 2.55 -9.95 -9.86
C THR A 102 2.60 -9.42 -11.29
N PRO A 103 1.58 -9.69 -12.12
CA PRO A 103 1.50 -9.18 -13.49
C PRO A 103 1.34 -7.66 -13.57
N ALA A 104 0.81 -7.01 -12.54
CA ALA A 104 0.68 -5.56 -12.44
C ALA A 104 1.93 -4.86 -11.88
N CYS A 105 3.11 -5.50 -11.94
CA CYS A 105 4.33 -4.93 -11.39
C CYS A 105 4.75 -3.68 -12.19
N PRO A 106 4.75 -2.48 -11.57
CA PRO A 106 4.96 -1.21 -12.27
C PRO A 106 6.41 -0.99 -12.73
N ILE A 107 7.33 -1.79 -12.21
CA ILE A 107 8.78 -1.70 -12.45
C ILE A 107 9.27 -2.75 -13.46
N LYS A 108 8.35 -3.44 -14.17
CA LYS A 108 8.70 -4.46 -15.17
C LYS A 108 9.69 -3.94 -16.21
N ASP A 109 9.42 -2.77 -16.78
CA ASP A 109 10.27 -2.18 -17.83
C ASP A 109 11.64 -1.77 -17.27
N MET A 110 11.67 -1.27 -16.03
CA MET A 110 12.93 -0.95 -15.34
C MET A 110 13.78 -2.19 -15.12
N PHE A 111 13.17 -3.30 -14.68
CA PHE A 111 13.88 -4.56 -14.48
C PHE A 111 14.42 -5.11 -15.79
N GLU A 112 13.64 -5.06 -16.86
CA GLU A 112 14.08 -5.52 -18.18
C GLU A 112 15.28 -4.70 -18.68
N GLN A 113 15.23 -3.37 -18.57
CA GLN A 113 16.35 -2.50 -18.95
C GLN A 113 17.59 -2.76 -18.10
N ARG A 114 17.47 -2.75 -16.78
CA ARG A 114 18.58 -2.99 -15.84
C ARG A 114 19.20 -4.37 -16.04
N ALA A 115 18.38 -5.40 -16.25
CA ALA A 115 18.85 -6.76 -16.46
C ALA A 115 19.63 -6.89 -17.77
N ASN A 116 19.17 -6.25 -18.85
CA ASN A 116 19.95 -6.17 -20.08
C ASN A 116 21.28 -5.44 -19.86
N GLU A 117 21.26 -4.24 -19.27
CA GLU A 117 22.46 -3.43 -19.04
C GLU A 117 23.53 -4.17 -18.22
N VAL A 118 23.12 -4.81 -17.13
CA VAL A 118 24.05 -5.45 -16.20
C VAL A 118 24.63 -6.75 -16.76
N VAL A 119 23.86 -7.50 -17.56
CA VAL A 119 24.34 -8.73 -18.20
C VAL A 119 25.16 -8.43 -19.46
N GLU A 120 24.81 -7.39 -20.24
CA GLU A 120 25.62 -6.92 -21.38
C GLU A 120 26.98 -6.36 -20.97
N ALA A 121 27.11 -5.85 -19.74
CA ALA A 121 28.39 -5.37 -19.21
C ALA A 121 29.43 -6.48 -19.01
N LEU A 122 29.04 -7.76 -19.06
CA LEU A 122 29.95 -8.88 -18.94
C LEU A 122 30.79 -9.04 -20.23
N PRO A 123 32.15 -9.08 -20.15
CA PRO A 123 33.02 -8.98 -21.33
C PRO A 123 32.83 -10.08 -22.40
N TRP A 124 32.27 -11.22 -22.01
CA TRP A 124 32.07 -12.38 -22.87
C TRP A 124 30.64 -12.46 -23.46
N VAL A 125 29.73 -11.61 -23.01
CA VAL A 125 28.34 -11.56 -23.47
C VAL A 125 28.26 -10.72 -24.76
N LYS A 126 27.61 -11.27 -25.78
CA LYS A 126 27.37 -10.62 -27.08
C LYS A 126 25.90 -10.33 -27.33
N LYS A 127 25.00 -11.06 -26.67
CA LYS A 127 23.57 -10.94 -26.84
C LYS A 127 22.85 -11.40 -25.57
N VAL A 128 21.91 -10.60 -25.11
CA VAL A 128 21.03 -10.92 -23.99
C VAL A 128 19.60 -11.06 -24.49
N ASN A 129 18.89 -12.06 -24.01
CA ASN A 129 17.47 -12.24 -24.28
C ASN A 129 16.72 -12.42 -22.95
N VAL A 130 16.10 -11.34 -22.49
CA VAL A 130 15.30 -11.34 -21.25
C VAL A 130 13.84 -11.57 -21.61
N THR A 131 13.24 -12.62 -21.07
CA THR A 131 11.80 -12.82 -21.18
C THR A 131 11.14 -12.42 -19.87
N MET A 132 10.28 -11.41 -19.88
CA MET A 132 9.50 -11.03 -18.71
C MET A 132 8.25 -11.91 -18.60
N SER A 133 8.06 -12.52 -17.43
CA SER A 133 6.84 -13.25 -17.07
C SER A 133 6.40 -12.84 -15.66
N ALA A 134 5.16 -13.16 -15.31
CA ALA A 134 4.68 -13.00 -13.95
C ALA A 134 3.93 -14.26 -13.54
N GLN A 135 4.09 -14.68 -12.28
CA GLN A 135 3.26 -15.75 -11.74
C GLN A 135 1.93 -15.19 -11.23
N PRO A 136 0.79 -15.78 -11.65
CA PRO A 136 -0.46 -15.65 -10.92
C PRO A 136 -0.23 -16.05 -9.48
N ALA A 137 -0.50 -15.13 -8.57
CA ALA A 137 -0.09 -15.33 -7.20
C ALA A 137 -1.09 -16.30 -6.53
N LYS A 138 -0.68 -17.54 -6.25
CA LYS A 138 -1.58 -18.59 -5.68
C LYS A 138 -2.34 -18.09 -4.43
N PRO A 139 -3.64 -18.40 -4.27
CA PRO A 139 -4.42 -17.91 -3.13
C PRO A 139 -3.82 -18.38 -1.80
N ILE A 140 -3.62 -17.43 -0.88
CA ILE A 140 -3.02 -17.67 0.44
C ILE A 140 -3.85 -18.67 1.27
N PHE A 141 -5.15 -18.80 0.99
CA PHE A 141 -6.10 -19.62 1.76
C PHE A 141 -6.86 -20.68 0.93
N ALA A 142 -6.26 -21.25 -0.11
CA ALA A 142 -6.96 -22.14 -1.07
C ALA A 142 -7.76 -23.33 -0.45
N GLY A 143 -7.41 -23.81 0.75
CA GLY A 143 -8.03 -24.99 1.37
C GLY A 143 -9.38 -24.81 2.08
N GLN A 144 -9.83 -23.58 2.36
CA GLN A 144 -11.08 -23.32 3.12
C GLN A 144 -12.03 -22.31 2.46
N LEU A 145 -11.72 -21.86 1.23
CA LEU A 145 -12.49 -20.80 0.58
C LEU A 145 -13.65 -21.33 -0.25
N PRO A 146 -14.74 -20.54 -0.38
CA PRO A 146 -15.80 -20.83 -1.31
C PRO A 146 -15.27 -20.98 -2.75
N PRO A 147 -15.81 -21.90 -3.57
CA PRO A 147 -15.28 -22.22 -4.89
C PRO A 147 -15.03 -21.00 -5.80
N GLY A 148 -15.93 -20.00 -5.79
CA GLY A 148 -15.78 -18.79 -6.61
C GLY A 148 -14.59 -17.90 -6.23
N LEU A 149 -14.04 -18.04 -5.02
CA LEU A 149 -12.93 -17.22 -4.53
C LEU A 149 -11.58 -17.96 -4.53
N GLN A 150 -11.58 -19.28 -4.79
CA GLN A 150 -10.37 -20.10 -4.76
C GLN A 150 -9.37 -19.80 -5.88
N THR A 151 -9.76 -19.07 -6.91
CA THR A 151 -8.91 -18.73 -8.07
C THR A 151 -8.49 -17.26 -8.07
N ILE A 152 -8.74 -16.55 -6.96
CA ILE A 152 -8.45 -15.13 -6.82
C ILE A 152 -7.19 -14.96 -5.99
N SER A 153 -6.23 -14.22 -6.55
CA SER A 153 -4.91 -14.05 -5.94
C SER A 153 -4.96 -13.10 -4.75
N ASN A 154 -5.56 -11.91 -4.92
CA ASN A 154 -5.68 -10.89 -3.88
C ASN A 154 -7.10 -10.30 -3.87
N ILE A 155 -7.66 -10.07 -2.68
CA ILE A 155 -8.96 -9.41 -2.51
C ILE A 155 -8.73 -8.10 -1.77
N VAL A 156 -9.08 -6.98 -2.40
CA VAL A 156 -8.87 -5.63 -1.88
C VAL A 156 -10.23 -5.01 -1.54
N ALA A 157 -10.45 -4.71 -0.26
CA ALA A 157 -11.66 -4.01 0.17
C ALA A 157 -11.47 -2.49 0.05
N VAL A 158 -12.41 -1.82 -0.62
CA VAL A 158 -12.50 -0.35 -0.62
C VAL A 158 -13.66 0.03 0.29
N SER A 159 -13.34 0.68 1.41
CA SER A 159 -14.31 0.96 2.47
C SER A 159 -14.34 2.44 2.84
N SER A 160 -15.50 2.89 3.32
CA SER A 160 -15.67 4.20 3.91
C SER A 160 -16.57 4.09 5.13
N CYS A 161 -16.22 4.81 6.18
CA CYS A 161 -17.01 4.83 7.41
C CYS A 161 -18.17 5.84 7.35
N LYS A 162 -18.28 6.58 6.24
CA LYS A 162 -19.37 7.51 5.89
C LYS A 162 -19.91 7.23 4.50
N GLY A 163 -21.20 7.51 4.29
CA GLY A 163 -21.82 7.53 2.95
C GLY A 163 -21.46 8.83 2.21
N GLY A 164 -21.42 8.78 0.88
CA GLY A 164 -21.26 9.97 0.03
C GLY A 164 -19.83 10.53 -0.13
N VAL A 165 -18.80 9.84 0.39
CA VAL A 165 -17.39 10.28 0.27
C VAL A 165 -16.73 9.93 -1.08
N GLY A 166 -17.46 9.29 -2.00
CA GLY A 166 -16.92 8.84 -3.29
C GLY A 166 -16.18 7.50 -3.24
N LYS A 167 -16.49 6.63 -2.27
CA LYS A 167 -15.96 5.26 -2.16
C LYS A 167 -16.06 4.46 -3.46
N SER A 168 -17.25 4.42 -4.06
CA SER A 168 -17.48 3.70 -5.33
C SER A 168 -16.68 4.29 -6.49
N THR A 169 -16.48 5.61 -6.51
CA THR A 169 -15.59 6.28 -7.46
C THR A 169 -14.16 5.79 -7.33
N VAL A 170 -13.64 5.69 -6.10
CA VAL A 170 -12.30 5.16 -5.85
C VAL A 170 -12.22 3.68 -6.22
N ALA A 171 -13.22 2.86 -5.85
CA ALA A 171 -13.22 1.42 -6.13
C ALA A 171 -13.20 1.12 -7.63
N VAL A 172 -14.06 1.79 -8.39
CA VAL A 172 -14.13 1.64 -9.86
C VAL A 172 -12.82 2.06 -10.50
N ASN A 173 -12.34 3.27 -10.24
CA ASN A 173 -11.11 3.76 -10.88
C ASN A 173 -9.87 2.96 -10.45
N LEU A 174 -9.80 2.48 -9.21
CA LEU A 174 -8.74 1.57 -8.76
C LEU A 174 -8.77 0.25 -9.56
N ALA A 175 -9.95 -0.36 -9.75
CA ALA A 175 -10.08 -1.59 -10.51
C ALA A 175 -9.61 -1.44 -11.97
N TYR A 176 -10.02 -0.36 -12.64
CA TYR A 176 -9.57 -0.06 -14.01
C TYR A 176 -8.09 0.33 -14.09
N THR A 177 -7.55 0.94 -13.04
CA THR A 177 -6.11 1.22 -12.96
C THR A 177 -5.30 -0.06 -12.87
N LEU A 178 -5.66 -0.97 -11.97
CA LEU A 178 -5.02 -2.29 -11.86
C LEU A 178 -5.12 -3.08 -13.18
N ALA A 179 -6.26 -3.00 -13.88
CA ALA A 179 -6.42 -3.61 -15.19
C ALA A 179 -5.53 -2.95 -16.26
N GLY A 180 -5.42 -1.62 -16.24
CA GLY A 180 -4.50 -0.85 -17.09
C GLY A 180 -3.02 -1.18 -16.85
N MET A 181 -2.67 -1.60 -15.63
CA MET A 181 -1.35 -2.12 -15.28
C MET A 181 -1.12 -3.57 -15.73
N GLY A 182 -2.13 -4.23 -16.33
CA GLY A 182 -2.03 -5.58 -16.90
C GLY A 182 -2.51 -6.71 -15.99
N ALA A 183 -3.13 -6.41 -14.83
CA ALA A 183 -3.75 -7.45 -13.99
C ALA A 183 -5.10 -7.92 -14.55
N ARG A 184 -5.45 -9.17 -14.26
CA ARG A 184 -6.82 -9.68 -14.41
C ARG A 184 -7.64 -9.21 -13.21
N VAL A 185 -8.61 -8.34 -13.46
CA VAL A 185 -9.35 -7.65 -12.38
C VAL A 185 -10.83 -7.96 -12.42
N GLY A 186 -11.40 -8.19 -11.24
CA GLY A 186 -12.83 -8.14 -10.99
C GLY A 186 -13.17 -7.00 -10.02
N ILE A 187 -14.39 -6.46 -10.14
CA ILE A 187 -14.99 -5.56 -9.15
C ILE A 187 -16.37 -6.09 -8.73
N PHE A 188 -16.57 -6.15 -7.42
CA PHE A 188 -17.83 -6.53 -6.79
C PHE A 188 -18.42 -5.35 -6.02
N ASP A 189 -19.61 -4.92 -6.39
CA ASP A 189 -20.40 -3.92 -5.69
C ASP A 189 -21.26 -4.57 -4.61
N ALA A 190 -20.85 -4.39 -3.36
CA ALA A 190 -21.53 -4.93 -2.19
C ALA A 190 -22.53 -3.93 -1.56
N ASP A 191 -22.72 -2.75 -2.17
CA ASP A 191 -23.73 -1.78 -1.72
C ASP A 191 -25.09 -2.07 -2.35
N VAL A 192 -25.85 -2.97 -1.71
CA VAL A 192 -27.17 -3.40 -2.19
C VAL A 192 -28.24 -2.29 -2.13
N TYR A 193 -28.09 -1.31 -1.23
CA TYR A 193 -29.09 -0.25 -1.04
C TYR A 193 -28.89 0.94 -1.98
N GLY A 194 -27.64 1.19 -2.39
CA GLY A 194 -27.28 2.26 -3.31
C GLY A 194 -26.22 1.81 -4.34
N PRO A 195 -26.52 0.78 -5.17
CA PRO A 195 -25.53 0.25 -6.10
C PRO A 195 -25.12 1.35 -7.08
N SER A 196 -23.84 1.70 -7.06
CA SER A 196 -23.29 2.79 -7.88
C SER A 196 -22.63 2.25 -9.14
N LEU A 197 -22.15 1.01 -9.11
CA LEU A 197 -21.41 0.39 -10.22
C LEU A 197 -22.19 0.42 -11.55
N PRO A 198 -23.49 0.08 -11.63
CA PRO A 198 -24.23 0.07 -12.89
C PRO A 198 -24.39 1.42 -13.60
N THR A 199 -24.20 2.53 -12.86
CA THR A 199 -24.22 3.89 -13.42
C THR A 199 -22.82 4.30 -13.87
N MET A 200 -21.81 3.91 -13.10
CA MET A 200 -20.41 4.31 -13.33
C MET A 200 -19.74 3.55 -14.48
N VAL A 201 -20.27 2.40 -14.87
CA VAL A 201 -19.82 1.64 -16.05
C VAL A 201 -21.01 1.28 -16.95
N SER A 202 -20.80 1.29 -18.26
CA SER A 202 -21.84 1.02 -19.26
C SER A 202 -21.57 -0.25 -20.09
N PRO A 203 -21.61 -1.45 -19.49
CA PRO A 203 -21.51 -2.70 -20.24
C PRO A 203 -22.70 -2.88 -21.20
N ALA A 204 -22.48 -3.64 -22.27
CA ALA A 204 -23.50 -3.96 -23.27
C ALA A 204 -24.66 -4.77 -22.65
N ASN A 205 -24.34 -5.69 -21.75
CA ASN A 205 -25.33 -6.38 -20.93
C ASN A 205 -25.32 -5.81 -19.51
N ARG A 206 -26.49 -5.43 -18.99
CA ARG A 206 -26.66 -4.87 -17.63
C ARG A 206 -27.48 -5.78 -16.72
N LEU A 207 -27.62 -7.05 -17.10
CA LEU A 207 -28.35 -8.05 -16.33
C LEU A 207 -27.39 -9.15 -15.85
N LEU A 208 -27.59 -9.60 -14.61
CA LEU A 208 -26.90 -10.79 -14.11
C LEU A 208 -27.41 -12.01 -14.88
N GLU A 209 -26.49 -12.70 -15.54
CA GLU A 209 -26.78 -13.97 -16.19
C GLU A 209 -26.47 -15.12 -15.23
N MET A 210 -27.36 -16.10 -15.19
CA MET A 210 -27.13 -17.35 -14.48
C MET A 210 -26.74 -18.45 -15.46
N ASN A 211 -25.69 -19.18 -15.13
CA ASN A 211 -25.40 -20.46 -15.74
C ASN A 211 -26.41 -21.49 -15.24
N ALA A 212 -27.32 -21.94 -16.11
CA ALA A 212 -28.39 -22.86 -15.75
C ALA A 212 -27.87 -24.24 -15.28
N GLU A 213 -26.73 -24.70 -15.80
CA GLU A 213 -26.16 -26.01 -15.49
C GLU A 213 -25.43 -26.02 -14.15
N ARG A 214 -24.58 -25.01 -13.93
CA ARG A 214 -23.75 -24.91 -12.72
C ARG A 214 -24.42 -24.16 -11.57
N ARG A 215 -25.55 -23.50 -11.83
CA ARG A 215 -26.26 -22.61 -10.89
C ARG A 215 -25.37 -21.50 -10.33
N THR A 216 -24.45 -21.04 -11.16
CA THR A 216 -23.48 -19.98 -10.87
C THR A 216 -23.86 -18.71 -11.61
N ILE A 217 -23.29 -17.58 -11.19
CA ILE A 217 -23.48 -16.29 -11.83
C ILE A 217 -22.34 -16.05 -12.81
N ILE A 218 -22.67 -15.64 -14.03
CA ILE A 218 -21.69 -15.23 -15.03
C ILE A 218 -21.45 -13.74 -14.83
N PRO A 219 -20.22 -13.31 -14.49
CA PRO A 219 -19.94 -11.89 -14.31
C PRO A 219 -20.06 -11.15 -15.64
N THR A 220 -20.58 -9.93 -15.60
CA THR A 220 -20.58 -9.04 -16.77
C THR A 220 -19.15 -8.55 -17.02
N GLU A 221 -18.78 -8.28 -18.27
CA GLU A 221 -17.45 -7.73 -18.58
C GLU A 221 -17.58 -6.36 -19.25
N TYR A 222 -16.71 -5.43 -18.85
CA TYR A 222 -16.57 -4.13 -19.49
C TYR A 222 -15.09 -3.74 -19.55
N LEU A 223 -14.57 -3.49 -20.76
CA LEU A 223 -13.18 -3.08 -21.00
C LEU A 223 -12.15 -3.97 -20.27
N GLY A 224 -12.35 -5.29 -20.26
CA GLY A 224 -11.45 -6.26 -19.64
C GLY A 224 -11.59 -6.45 -18.13
N VAL A 225 -12.54 -5.75 -17.49
CA VAL A 225 -12.83 -5.90 -16.06
C VAL A 225 -14.14 -6.66 -15.85
N LYS A 226 -14.11 -7.70 -14.99
CA LYS A 226 -15.30 -8.45 -14.59
C LYS A 226 -16.10 -7.70 -13.53
N LEU A 227 -17.40 -7.62 -13.69
CA LEU A 227 -18.32 -6.80 -12.90
C LEU A 227 -19.42 -7.67 -12.31
N VAL A 228 -19.66 -7.52 -11.01
CA VAL A 228 -20.87 -8.02 -10.36
C VAL A 228 -21.42 -6.93 -9.44
N SER A 229 -22.71 -6.62 -9.58
CA SER A 229 -23.46 -5.74 -8.69
C SER A 229 -24.86 -6.28 -8.53
N PHE A 230 -25.44 -6.10 -7.34
CA PHE A 230 -26.87 -6.32 -7.15
C PHE A 230 -27.72 -5.42 -8.07
N GLY A 231 -27.21 -4.25 -8.46
CA GLY A 231 -27.91 -3.37 -9.39
C GLY A 231 -28.08 -3.94 -10.80
N PHE A 232 -27.41 -5.04 -11.14
CA PHE A 232 -27.64 -5.81 -12.37
C PHE A 232 -28.72 -6.91 -12.22
N ALA A 233 -29.28 -7.13 -11.03
CA ALA A 233 -30.26 -8.21 -10.79
C ALA A 233 -31.67 -7.95 -11.36
N GLY A 234 -31.88 -6.90 -12.16
CA GLY A 234 -33.17 -6.53 -12.76
C GLY A 234 -34.03 -5.60 -11.89
N GLN A 235 -35.07 -4.98 -12.48
CA GLN A 235 -35.89 -3.98 -11.80
C GLN A 235 -36.72 -4.57 -10.66
N GLY A 236 -36.26 -4.32 -9.44
CA GLY A 236 -37.04 -4.47 -8.23
C GLY A 236 -36.19 -4.00 -7.05
N ARG A 237 -36.39 -2.77 -6.59
CA ARG A 237 -35.93 -2.35 -5.25
C ARG A 237 -36.73 -3.12 -4.21
N ALA A 238 -36.51 -4.43 -4.13
CA ALA A 238 -37.05 -5.25 -3.07
C ALA A 238 -36.49 -4.68 -1.78
N ILE A 239 -37.35 -4.18 -0.89
CA ILE A 239 -36.95 -3.75 0.44
C ILE A 239 -36.59 -5.04 1.20
N MET A 240 -35.31 -5.42 1.11
CA MET A 240 -34.79 -6.61 1.75
C MET A 240 -34.46 -6.30 3.20
N ARG A 241 -34.78 -7.23 4.12
CA ARG A 241 -34.35 -7.15 5.52
C ARG A 241 -32.86 -7.52 5.61
N GLY A 242 -32.12 -6.90 6.53
CA GLY A 242 -30.66 -7.01 6.67
C GLY A 242 -30.07 -8.43 6.52
N PRO A 243 -30.60 -9.48 7.19
CA PRO A 243 -30.10 -10.85 7.05
C PRO A 243 -30.21 -11.42 5.63
N MET A 244 -31.24 -11.03 4.87
CA MET A 244 -31.39 -11.43 3.47
C MET A 244 -30.36 -10.73 2.57
N VAL A 245 -29.99 -9.49 2.91
CA VAL A 245 -28.97 -8.72 2.17
C VAL A 245 -27.61 -9.37 2.31
N SER A 246 -27.19 -9.73 3.52
CA SER A 246 -25.93 -10.45 3.74
C SER A 246 -25.91 -11.80 2.99
N GLY A 247 -27.04 -12.52 2.98
CA GLY A 247 -27.18 -13.78 2.23
C GLY A 247 -27.01 -13.61 0.72
N VAL A 248 -27.64 -12.59 0.14
CA VAL A 248 -27.51 -12.28 -1.30
C VAL A 248 -26.11 -11.85 -1.65
N ILE A 249 -25.49 -10.95 -0.88
CA ILE A 249 -24.11 -10.51 -1.11
C ILE A 249 -23.16 -11.72 -1.07
N ASN A 250 -23.31 -12.59 -0.06
CA ASN A 250 -22.51 -13.79 0.05
C ASN A 250 -22.70 -14.72 -1.16
N GLN A 251 -23.94 -14.93 -1.61
CA GLN A 251 -24.22 -15.70 -2.82
C GLN A 251 -23.55 -15.07 -4.05
N LEU A 252 -23.80 -13.78 -4.32
CA LEU A 252 -23.20 -13.08 -5.46
C LEU A 252 -21.67 -13.18 -5.46
N LEU A 253 -21.04 -13.09 -4.30
CA LEU A 253 -19.58 -13.13 -4.20
C LEU A 253 -19.01 -14.55 -4.37
N THR A 254 -19.65 -15.55 -3.76
CA THR A 254 -19.11 -16.92 -3.67
C THR A 254 -19.55 -17.86 -4.78
N THR A 255 -20.67 -17.56 -5.46
CA THR A 255 -21.22 -18.38 -6.55
C THR A 255 -21.03 -17.75 -7.93
N THR A 256 -20.23 -16.68 -8.05
CA THR A 256 -19.86 -16.08 -9.34
C THR A 256 -18.66 -16.81 -9.95
N GLU A 257 -18.70 -17.01 -11.27
CA GLU A 257 -17.60 -17.55 -12.07
C GLU A 257 -16.55 -16.47 -12.37
N TRP A 258 -15.87 -15.99 -11.33
CA TRP A 258 -14.81 -14.98 -11.45
C TRP A 258 -13.65 -15.45 -12.34
N GLY A 259 -13.42 -16.76 -12.42
CA GLY A 259 -12.25 -17.32 -13.09
C GLY A 259 -10.95 -16.93 -12.39
N GLU A 260 -9.84 -16.98 -13.09
CA GLU A 260 -8.55 -16.57 -12.53
C GLU A 260 -8.44 -15.04 -12.51
N LEU A 261 -8.29 -14.48 -11.31
CA LEU A 261 -8.10 -13.05 -11.08
C LEU A 261 -6.83 -12.80 -10.27
N ASP A 262 -6.13 -11.74 -10.61
CA ASP A 262 -5.00 -11.23 -9.83
C ASP A 262 -5.50 -10.32 -8.70
N TYR A 263 -6.56 -9.55 -8.97
CA TYR A 263 -7.21 -8.68 -7.98
C TYR A 263 -8.74 -8.74 -8.09
N LEU A 264 -9.41 -8.89 -6.95
CA LEU A 264 -10.83 -8.61 -6.80
C LEU A 264 -11.01 -7.39 -5.90
N VAL A 265 -11.53 -6.30 -6.47
CA VAL A 265 -11.87 -5.08 -5.72
C VAL A 265 -13.30 -5.20 -5.20
N ILE A 266 -13.49 -5.05 -3.89
CA ILE A 266 -14.82 -5.05 -3.26
C ILE A 266 -15.18 -3.62 -2.87
N ASP A 267 -16.22 -3.08 -3.50
CA ASP A 267 -16.83 -1.82 -3.09
C ASP A 267 -17.77 -2.08 -1.91
N MET A 268 -17.26 -1.87 -0.69
CA MET A 268 -17.97 -2.22 0.55
C MET A 268 -19.21 -1.32 0.74
N PRO A 269 -20.29 -1.78 1.40
CA PRO A 269 -21.38 -0.87 1.79
C PRO A 269 -20.84 0.20 2.75
N PRO A 270 -21.47 1.38 2.90
CA PRO A 270 -20.97 2.44 3.78
C PRO A 270 -21.12 2.10 5.29
N GLY A 271 -20.26 2.67 6.11
CA GLY A 271 -20.35 2.63 7.59
C GLY A 271 -19.36 1.67 8.24
N THR A 272 -19.72 1.13 9.40
CA THR A 272 -19.03 0.02 10.10
C THR A 272 -20.05 -0.97 10.66
N GLY A 273 -21.17 -1.14 9.94
CA GLY A 273 -22.30 -1.96 10.39
C GLY A 273 -22.11 -3.46 10.14
N ASP A 274 -23.07 -4.27 10.59
CA ASP A 274 -23.00 -5.74 10.58
C ASP A 274 -22.74 -6.35 9.18
N ILE A 275 -23.19 -5.69 8.10
CA ILE A 275 -22.98 -6.18 6.72
C ILE A 275 -21.49 -6.18 6.36
N GLN A 276 -20.75 -5.12 6.70
CA GLN A 276 -19.30 -5.05 6.45
C GLN A 276 -18.54 -6.11 7.26
N LEU A 277 -18.90 -6.27 8.54
CA LEU A 277 -18.28 -7.28 9.40
C LEU A 277 -18.55 -8.69 8.88
N THR A 278 -19.79 -8.97 8.48
CA THR A 278 -20.18 -10.28 7.91
C THR A 278 -19.39 -10.55 6.62
N LEU A 279 -19.27 -9.55 5.74
CA LEU A 279 -18.45 -9.64 4.53
C LEU A 279 -16.99 -9.98 4.84
N CYS A 280 -16.38 -9.27 5.78
CA CYS A 280 -14.98 -9.50 6.15
C CYS A 280 -14.74 -10.85 6.86
N GLN A 281 -15.77 -11.43 7.48
CA GLN A 281 -15.68 -12.76 8.10
C GLN A 281 -15.78 -13.89 7.07
N VAL A 282 -16.52 -13.67 5.99
CA VAL A 282 -16.71 -14.64 4.91
C VAL A 282 -15.56 -14.61 3.90
N VAL A 283 -14.97 -13.42 3.69
CA VAL A 283 -14.03 -13.17 2.61
C VAL A 283 -12.62 -12.97 3.17
N PRO A 284 -11.61 -13.69 2.67
CA PRO A 284 -10.22 -13.53 3.09
C PRO A 284 -9.60 -12.26 2.47
N LEU A 285 -9.94 -11.09 3.00
CA LEU A 285 -9.41 -9.83 2.50
C LEU A 285 -7.89 -9.78 2.66
N THR A 286 -7.19 -9.49 1.57
CA THR A 286 -5.73 -9.34 1.55
C THR A 286 -5.31 -7.96 2.05
N ALA A 287 -6.06 -6.93 1.67
CA ALA A 287 -5.76 -5.54 2.00
C ALA A 287 -7.04 -4.70 1.99
N ALA A 288 -6.99 -3.55 2.66
CA ALA A 288 -8.05 -2.56 2.67
C ALA A 288 -7.55 -1.16 2.29
N VAL A 289 -8.33 -0.44 1.49
CA VAL A 289 -8.18 0.98 1.17
C VAL A 289 -9.33 1.74 1.79
N ILE A 290 -9.02 2.76 2.59
CA ILE A 290 -10.04 3.58 3.28
C ILE A 290 -10.24 4.88 2.52
N VAL A 291 -11.49 5.22 2.22
CA VAL A 291 -11.86 6.47 1.55
C VAL A 291 -12.50 7.42 2.56
N THR A 292 -12.02 8.66 2.58
CA THR A 292 -12.46 9.71 3.51
C THR A 292 -12.53 11.08 2.84
N THR A 293 -12.83 12.12 3.62
CA THR A 293 -12.81 13.54 3.21
C THR A 293 -12.03 14.36 4.24
N PRO A 294 -11.55 15.58 3.93
CA PRO A 294 -10.70 16.40 4.81
C PRO A 294 -11.33 16.87 6.12
N GLN A 295 -12.63 16.61 6.31
CA GLN A 295 -13.38 17.12 7.45
C GLN A 295 -12.82 16.55 8.74
N LYS A 296 -12.63 17.38 9.77
CA LYS A 296 -12.12 16.93 11.09
C LYS A 296 -12.89 15.73 11.65
N LEU A 297 -14.22 15.70 11.49
CA LEU A 297 -15.05 14.58 11.95
C LEU A 297 -14.77 13.26 11.19
N ALA A 298 -14.28 13.33 9.95
CA ALA A 298 -13.95 12.16 9.15
C ALA A 298 -12.70 11.41 9.67
N PHE A 299 -11.84 12.07 10.46
CA PHE A 299 -10.73 11.39 11.16
C PHE A 299 -11.22 10.24 12.06
N ILE A 300 -12.26 10.51 12.87
CA ILE A 300 -12.85 9.54 13.79
C ILE A 300 -13.37 8.33 13.00
N ASP A 301 -13.91 8.57 11.82
CA ASP A 301 -14.44 7.53 10.96
C ASP A 301 -13.32 6.69 10.33
N VAL A 302 -12.23 7.32 9.88
CA VAL A 302 -11.02 6.59 9.44
C VAL A 302 -10.47 5.72 10.57
N ALA A 303 -10.32 6.27 11.77
CA ALA A 303 -9.85 5.54 12.94
C ALA A 303 -10.73 4.32 13.27
N LYS A 304 -12.06 4.46 13.17
CA LYS A 304 -12.99 3.33 13.34
C LYS A 304 -12.82 2.27 12.26
N GLY A 305 -12.67 2.69 11.00
CA GLY A 305 -12.43 1.79 9.86
C GLY A 305 -11.14 0.99 10.00
N VAL A 306 -10.03 1.65 10.33
CA VAL A 306 -8.74 0.99 10.56
C VAL A 306 -8.83 -0.03 11.68
N ARG A 307 -9.46 0.33 12.81
CA ARG A 307 -9.66 -0.60 13.93
C ARG A 307 -10.52 -1.81 13.57
N MET A 308 -11.57 -1.60 12.78
CA MET A 308 -12.42 -2.69 12.31
C MET A 308 -11.60 -3.70 11.51
N PHE A 309 -10.83 -3.23 10.51
CA PHE A 309 -9.96 -4.09 9.71
C PHE A 309 -8.85 -4.72 10.54
N SER A 310 -8.27 -4.00 11.50
CA SER A 310 -7.27 -4.55 12.42
C SER A 310 -7.82 -5.71 13.26
N LYS A 311 -9.03 -5.60 13.81
CA LYS A 311 -9.70 -6.71 14.53
C LYS A 311 -9.93 -7.92 13.62
N LEU A 312 -10.14 -7.68 12.34
CA LEU A 312 -10.32 -8.70 11.32
C LEU A 312 -8.99 -9.16 10.69
N LYS A 313 -7.86 -8.64 11.17
CA LYS A 313 -6.50 -8.92 10.68
C LYS A 313 -6.28 -8.59 9.20
N VAL A 314 -6.99 -7.57 8.71
CA VAL A 314 -6.85 -7.06 7.36
C VAL A 314 -5.98 -5.81 7.42
N PRO A 315 -4.82 -5.76 6.74
CA PRO A 315 -3.98 -4.58 6.71
C PRO A 315 -4.63 -3.46 5.88
N CYS A 316 -4.66 -2.26 6.43
CA CYS A 316 -5.06 -1.04 5.72
C CYS A 316 -3.85 -0.46 5.00
N VAL A 317 -3.80 -0.59 3.68
CA VAL A 317 -2.61 -0.27 2.88
C VAL A 317 -2.55 1.19 2.44
N ALA A 318 -3.71 1.85 2.33
CA ALA A 318 -3.78 3.24 1.90
C ALA A 318 -5.03 3.94 2.45
N VAL A 319 -4.92 5.26 2.62
CA VAL A 319 -6.07 6.14 2.87
C VAL A 319 -6.16 7.16 1.74
N VAL A 320 -7.34 7.25 1.13
CA VAL A 320 -7.65 8.17 0.04
C VAL A 320 -8.53 9.29 0.60
N GLU A 321 -7.99 10.51 0.65
CA GLU A 321 -8.72 11.71 1.02
C GLU A 321 -9.35 12.34 -0.23
N ASN A 322 -10.61 11.99 -0.46
CA ASN A 322 -11.36 12.49 -1.60
C ASN A 322 -11.91 13.88 -1.35
N MET A 323 -12.14 14.62 -2.44
CA MET A 323 -12.69 15.97 -2.43
C MET A 323 -11.83 16.98 -1.65
N CYS A 324 -10.50 16.82 -1.67
CA CYS A 324 -9.64 17.55 -0.76
C CYS A 324 -9.46 19.03 -1.10
N HIS A 325 -9.41 19.35 -2.39
CA HIS A 325 -9.29 20.72 -2.88
C HIS A 325 -9.84 20.86 -4.29
N PHE A 326 -9.99 22.10 -4.76
CA PHE A 326 -10.15 22.41 -6.18
C PHE A 326 -9.40 23.69 -6.54
N ASP A 327 -8.99 23.78 -7.80
CA ASP A 327 -8.28 24.95 -8.33
C ASP A 327 -9.24 25.76 -9.21
N ALA A 328 -9.36 27.06 -8.93
CA ALA A 328 -10.16 28.01 -9.69
C ALA A 328 -9.47 29.39 -9.69
N ASP A 329 -9.52 30.11 -10.81
CA ASP A 329 -8.96 31.47 -10.93
C ASP A 329 -7.48 31.58 -10.50
N GLY A 330 -6.69 30.54 -10.73
CA GLY A 330 -5.27 30.48 -10.33
C GLY A 330 -5.05 30.31 -8.82
N LYS A 331 -6.09 29.97 -8.06
CA LYS A 331 -6.04 29.76 -6.61
C LYS A 331 -6.61 28.40 -6.22
N ARG A 332 -6.00 27.78 -5.21
CA ARG A 332 -6.47 26.54 -4.60
C ARG A 332 -7.43 26.81 -3.44
N TYR A 333 -8.56 26.11 -3.45
CA TYR A 333 -9.62 26.19 -2.45
C TYR A 333 -9.80 24.84 -1.77
N TYR A 334 -10.11 24.88 -0.47
CA TYR A 334 -10.27 23.71 0.39
C TYR A 334 -11.67 23.74 1.02
N PRO A 335 -12.71 23.31 0.28
CA PRO A 335 -14.10 23.51 0.69
C PRO A 335 -14.47 22.77 1.98
N PHE A 336 -13.76 21.68 2.29
CA PHE A 336 -13.98 20.87 3.48
C PHE A 336 -12.90 21.07 4.55
N GLY A 337 -12.10 22.13 4.43
CA GLY A 337 -10.91 22.36 5.25
C GLY A 337 -9.66 21.70 4.66
N ARG A 338 -8.49 22.01 5.23
CA ARG A 338 -7.17 21.56 4.76
C ARG A 338 -6.70 20.26 5.45
N GLY A 339 -7.60 19.53 6.12
CA GLY A 339 -7.24 18.92 7.40
C GLY A 339 -6.86 20.03 8.38
N SER A 340 -6.75 19.77 9.68
CA SER A 340 -6.38 20.87 10.60
C SER A 340 -4.94 21.36 10.34
N GLU A 341 -4.73 22.67 10.46
CA GLU A 341 -3.39 23.28 10.51
C GLU A 341 -2.60 22.90 11.79
N ASP A 342 -3.24 22.18 12.71
CA ASP A 342 -2.64 21.57 13.88
C ASP A 342 -1.96 20.23 13.50
N PRO A 343 -0.64 20.07 13.71
CA PRO A 343 0.08 18.83 13.47
C PRO A 343 -0.48 17.60 14.21
N HIS A 344 -1.21 17.81 15.32
CA HIS A 344 -1.83 16.74 16.10
C HIS A 344 -3.20 16.29 15.56
N VAL A 345 -3.81 17.05 14.65
CA VAL A 345 -5.19 16.84 14.18
C VAL A 345 -5.26 16.67 12.65
N ASN A 346 -4.14 16.86 11.93
CA ASN A 346 -4.09 16.60 10.49
C ASN A 346 -4.40 15.10 10.29
N ILE A 347 -5.42 14.78 9.48
CA ILE A 347 -5.82 13.39 9.21
C ILE A 347 -4.63 12.59 8.72
N GLN A 348 -3.80 13.17 7.83
CA GLN A 348 -2.60 12.55 7.31
C GLN A 348 -1.61 12.22 8.44
N MET A 349 -1.26 13.19 9.28
CA MET A 349 -0.33 12.97 10.39
C MET A 349 -0.90 12.07 11.49
N GLY A 350 -2.17 12.23 11.84
CA GLY A 350 -2.86 11.43 12.84
C GLY A 350 -3.00 9.98 12.40
N VAL A 351 -3.28 9.73 11.12
CA VAL A 351 -3.39 8.36 10.58
C VAL A 351 -2.02 7.69 10.53
N VAL A 352 -0.99 8.40 10.07
CA VAL A 352 0.39 7.88 10.06
C VAL A 352 0.88 7.64 11.49
N GLN A 353 0.68 8.59 12.41
CA GLN A 353 1.16 8.48 13.79
C GLN A 353 0.38 7.45 14.63
N GLN A 354 -0.94 7.36 14.47
CA GLN A 354 -1.77 6.45 15.29
C GLN A 354 -1.85 5.05 14.70
N PHE A 355 -1.84 4.93 13.37
CA PHE A 355 -2.10 3.65 12.70
C PHE A 355 -0.94 3.18 11.82
N GLY A 356 0.09 4.02 11.60
CA GLY A 356 1.27 3.63 10.85
C GLY A 356 1.05 3.53 9.35
N ILE A 357 -0.11 3.92 8.82
CA ILE A 357 -0.42 3.79 7.39
C ILE A 357 0.32 4.90 6.64
N PRO A 358 1.39 4.61 5.88
CA PRO A 358 2.26 5.65 5.35
C PRO A 358 1.74 6.24 4.02
N HIS A 359 0.80 5.55 3.38
CA HIS A 359 0.33 5.88 2.03
C HIS A 359 -0.99 6.66 2.07
N LEU A 360 -0.90 7.95 1.80
CA LEU A 360 -2.01 8.89 1.78
C LEU A 360 -2.12 9.51 0.39
N PHE A 361 -3.33 9.46 -0.18
CA PHE A 361 -3.60 9.95 -1.53
C PHE A 361 -4.67 11.02 -1.50
N ASP A 362 -4.34 12.19 -2.04
CA ASP A 362 -5.23 13.34 -2.11
C ASP A 362 -5.93 13.38 -3.48
N LEU A 363 -7.25 13.27 -3.49
CA LEU A 363 -8.04 13.37 -4.72
C LEU A 363 -8.79 14.73 -4.81
N PRO A 364 -8.51 15.56 -5.82
CA PRO A 364 -9.16 16.85 -5.99
C PRO A 364 -10.61 16.71 -6.45
N ILE A 365 -11.42 17.75 -6.16
CA ILE A 365 -12.74 17.92 -6.76
C ILE A 365 -12.53 18.36 -8.21
N ARG A 366 -12.78 17.43 -9.14
CA ARG A 366 -12.68 17.67 -10.58
C ARG A 366 -14.04 17.46 -11.23
N PRO A 367 -14.50 18.40 -12.08
CA PRO A 367 -15.74 18.21 -12.84
C PRO A 367 -15.70 16.96 -13.72
N THR A 368 -14.53 16.63 -14.29
CA THR A 368 -14.33 15.43 -15.11
C THR A 368 -14.54 14.16 -14.29
N LEU A 369 -13.87 14.05 -13.14
CA LEU A 369 -14.06 12.92 -12.22
C LEU A 369 -15.52 12.76 -11.77
N SER A 370 -16.21 13.87 -11.45
CA SER A 370 -17.64 13.81 -11.11
C SER A 370 -18.50 13.35 -12.29
N ALA A 371 -18.26 13.89 -13.49
CA ALA A 371 -19.00 13.54 -14.70
C ALA A 371 -18.73 12.10 -15.16
N SER A 372 -17.53 11.57 -14.89
CA SER A 372 -17.15 10.19 -15.21
C SER A 372 -18.11 9.19 -14.55
N GLY A 373 -18.53 9.46 -13.30
CA GLY A 373 -19.47 8.64 -12.55
C GLY A 373 -20.88 8.57 -13.17
N ASP A 374 -21.27 9.59 -13.93
CA ASP A 374 -22.57 9.66 -14.61
C ASP A 374 -22.50 9.20 -16.08
N SER A 375 -21.31 9.30 -16.69
CA SER A 375 -21.09 9.00 -18.11
C SER A 375 -21.05 7.50 -18.43
N GLY A 376 -20.87 6.64 -17.42
CA GLY A 376 -20.66 5.21 -17.60
C GLY A 376 -19.26 4.84 -18.08
N MET A 377 -18.30 5.78 -17.98
CA MET A 377 -16.90 5.60 -18.30
C MET A 377 -16.04 6.07 -17.12
N PRO A 378 -15.18 5.23 -16.52
CA PRO A 378 -14.28 5.64 -15.45
C PRO A 378 -13.28 6.72 -15.91
N GLU A 379 -12.97 7.68 -15.04
CA GLU A 379 -12.04 8.78 -15.32
C GLU A 379 -10.67 8.29 -15.78
N VAL A 380 -10.11 7.25 -15.13
CA VAL A 380 -8.79 6.70 -15.48
C VAL A 380 -8.72 6.12 -16.88
N VAL A 381 -9.87 5.80 -17.47
CA VAL A 381 -9.94 5.33 -18.86
C VAL A 381 -10.30 6.47 -19.82
N ALA A 382 -11.10 7.44 -19.38
CA ALA A 382 -11.48 8.60 -20.17
C ALA A 382 -10.31 9.60 -20.36
N ASP A 383 -9.50 9.82 -19.32
CA ASP A 383 -8.32 10.68 -19.33
C ASP A 383 -7.10 10.00 -18.66
N PRO A 384 -6.46 9.01 -19.33
CA PRO A 384 -5.37 8.22 -18.73
C PRO A 384 -4.11 9.01 -18.39
N LEU A 385 -3.92 10.21 -18.98
CA LEU A 385 -2.77 11.08 -18.76
C LEU A 385 -3.10 12.23 -17.79
N GLY A 386 -4.34 12.30 -17.30
CA GLY A 386 -4.80 13.33 -16.39
C GLY A 386 -4.19 13.22 -14.99
N GLU A 387 -4.22 14.32 -14.25
CA GLU A 387 -3.74 14.38 -12.86
C GLU A 387 -4.40 13.33 -11.97
N VAL A 388 -5.73 13.15 -12.10
CA VAL A 388 -6.49 12.15 -11.35
C VAL A 388 -6.05 10.73 -11.70
N ALA A 389 -5.79 10.46 -12.98
CA ALA A 389 -5.30 9.15 -13.41
C ALA A 389 -3.92 8.85 -12.81
N ASN A 390 -3.01 9.83 -12.79
CA ASN A 390 -1.71 9.68 -12.14
C ASN A 390 -1.84 9.33 -10.64
N THR A 391 -2.72 10.03 -9.89
CA THR A 391 -2.96 9.68 -8.48
C THR A 391 -3.51 8.27 -8.31
N PHE A 392 -4.38 7.81 -9.20
CA PHE A 392 -4.86 6.42 -9.18
C PHE A 392 -3.76 5.43 -9.57
N GLN A 393 -2.86 5.77 -10.49
CA GLN A 393 -1.69 4.94 -10.82
C GLN A 393 -0.81 4.77 -9.59
N ASP A 394 -0.49 5.85 -8.88
CA ASP A 394 0.30 5.79 -7.64
C ASP A 394 -0.39 4.95 -6.55
N LEU A 395 -1.72 5.09 -6.42
CA LEU A 395 -2.53 4.23 -5.54
C LEU A 395 -2.48 2.76 -5.96
N GLY A 396 -2.58 2.48 -7.26
CA GLY A 396 -2.49 1.14 -7.85
C GLY A 396 -1.14 0.50 -7.56
N VAL A 397 -0.04 1.22 -7.81
CA VAL A 397 1.33 0.84 -7.45
C VAL A 397 1.41 0.47 -5.98
N CYS A 398 0.96 1.36 -5.10
CA CYS A 398 0.96 1.12 -3.66
C CYS A 398 0.21 -0.18 -3.29
N VAL A 399 -1.01 -0.37 -3.81
CA VAL A 399 -1.81 -1.57 -3.53
C VAL A 399 -1.09 -2.84 -4.02
N VAL A 400 -0.53 -2.82 -5.24
CA VAL A 400 0.22 -3.94 -5.81
C VAL A 400 1.41 -4.31 -4.93
N GLN A 401 2.24 -3.31 -4.57
CA GLN A 401 3.43 -3.49 -3.75
C GLN A 401 3.08 -4.04 -2.36
N GLN A 402 2.07 -3.46 -1.70
CA GLN A 402 1.68 -3.90 -0.35
C GLN A 402 1.09 -5.32 -0.37
N CYS A 403 0.26 -5.66 -1.36
CA CYS A 403 -0.23 -7.04 -1.52
C CYS A 403 0.92 -8.04 -1.76
N ALA A 404 1.93 -7.67 -2.54
CA ALA A 404 3.10 -8.51 -2.77
C ALA A 404 3.94 -8.70 -1.49
N LYS A 405 4.13 -7.63 -0.71
CA LYS A 405 4.79 -7.63 0.59
C LYS A 405 4.10 -8.52 1.62
N ILE A 406 2.78 -8.37 1.78
CA ILE A 406 1.96 -9.15 2.72
C ILE A 406 2.06 -10.66 2.42
N ARG A 407 2.22 -11.02 1.15
CA ARG A 407 2.34 -12.42 0.71
C ARG A 407 3.70 -13.03 1.02
N GLN A 408 4.78 -12.26 0.92
CA GLN A 408 6.13 -12.74 1.24
C GLN A 408 6.44 -12.66 2.74
N GLN A 409 5.85 -11.70 3.47
CA GLN A 409 5.99 -11.59 4.92
C GLN A 409 5.12 -12.61 5.65
N VAL A 410 5.66 -13.83 5.79
CA VAL A 410 5.23 -14.81 6.81
C VAL A 410 6.28 -14.95 7.92
N SER A 411 6.97 -13.86 8.25
CA SER A 411 7.78 -13.80 9.48
C SER A 411 7.23 -12.69 10.38
N THR A 412 6.70 -13.09 11.53
CA THR A 412 6.26 -12.19 12.58
C THR A 412 7.45 -11.37 13.08
N ALA A 413 7.55 -10.13 12.61
CA ALA A 413 8.48 -9.11 13.06
C ALA A 413 8.44 -8.89 14.58
N VAL A 414 7.28 -9.08 15.22
CA VAL A 414 7.12 -8.80 16.66
C VAL A 414 6.56 -10.01 17.37
N THR A 415 7.21 -10.40 18.46
CA THR A 415 6.84 -11.56 19.28
C THR A 415 6.99 -11.23 20.77
N TYR A 416 6.22 -11.91 21.62
CA TYR A 416 6.37 -11.80 23.07
C TYR A 416 7.24 -12.95 23.59
N ASP A 417 8.36 -12.63 24.22
CA ASP A 417 9.25 -13.58 24.86
C ASP A 417 8.89 -13.71 26.35
N LYS A 418 8.20 -14.79 26.69
CA LYS A 418 7.76 -15.08 28.07
C LYS A 418 8.91 -15.25 29.06
N SER A 419 10.08 -15.68 28.59
CA SER A 419 11.24 -15.90 29.47
C SER A 419 11.88 -14.58 29.89
N LEU A 420 11.93 -13.64 28.96
CA LEU A 420 12.49 -12.30 29.17
C LEU A 420 11.45 -11.30 29.66
N LYS A 421 10.16 -11.68 29.66
CA LYS A 421 9.01 -10.79 29.88
C LYS A 421 9.09 -9.52 29.02
N ALA A 422 9.49 -9.70 27.77
CA ALA A 422 9.78 -8.60 26.86
C ALA A 422 9.16 -8.83 25.48
N ILE A 423 8.78 -7.73 24.83
CA ILE A 423 8.35 -7.76 23.43
C ILE A 423 9.60 -7.64 22.56
N ARG A 424 9.90 -8.67 21.78
CA ARG A 424 10.95 -8.69 20.78
C ARG A 424 10.43 -8.08 19.49
N VAL A 425 11.11 -7.04 19.03
CA VAL A 425 10.77 -6.30 17.81
C VAL A 425 11.92 -6.43 16.81
N LYS A 426 11.63 -6.98 15.64
CA LYS A 426 12.43 -6.95 14.43
C LYS A 426 11.67 -6.13 13.39
N VAL A 427 12.18 -4.98 13.02
CA VAL A 427 11.45 -4.09 12.09
C VAL A 427 11.57 -4.67 10.67
N PRO A 428 10.49 -4.68 9.86
CA PRO A 428 10.59 -4.96 8.44
C PRO A 428 11.70 -4.12 7.80
N ASP A 429 12.58 -4.73 7.01
CA ASP A 429 13.69 -4.07 6.32
C ASP A 429 14.88 -3.63 7.23
N SER A 430 14.92 -4.10 8.49
CA SER A 430 16.08 -3.95 9.39
C SER A 430 16.52 -5.30 9.96
N ASP A 431 17.84 -5.51 10.05
CA ASP A 431 18.43 -6.65 10.76
C ASP A 431 18.55 -6.41 12.28
N GLU A 432 18.19 -5.21 12.76
CA GLU A 432 18.24 -4.87 14.17
C GLU A 432 17.04 -5.46 14.92
N GLU A 433 17.33 -6.33 15.89
CA GLU A 433 16.36 -6.78 16.90
C GLU A 433 16.56 -6.01 18.21
N PHE A 434 15.46 -5.54 18.79
CA PHE A 434 15.46 -4.91 20.11
C PHE A 434 14.30 -5.39 20.97
N LEU A 435 14.42 -5.17 22.28
CA LEU A 435 13.45 -5.61 23.28
C LEU A 435 12.77 -4.38 23.90
N LEU A 436 11.46 -4.48 24.10
CA LEU A 436 10.64 -3.45 24.74
C LEU A 436 9.93 -4.04 25.96
N HIS A 437 9.82 -3.23 27.02
CA HIS A 437 9.02 -3.61 28.19
C HIS A 437 7.51 -3.53 27.84
N PRO A 438 6.70 -4.58 28.12
CA PRO A 438 5.27 -4.58 27.79
C PRO A 438 4.50 -3.38 28.35
N ALA A 439 4.72 -3.01 29.62
CA ALA A 439 4.06 -1.86 30.23
C ALA A 439 4.41 -0.54 29.51
N THR A 440 5.66 -0.39 29.05
CA THR A 440 6.09 0.80 28.30
C THR A 440 5.41 0.86 26.93
N VAL A 441 5.23 -0.29 26.25
CA VAL A 441 4.48 -0.35 24.99
C VAL A 441 3.01 0.02 25.19
N ARG A 442 2.37 -0.54 26.23
CA ARG A 442 0.97 -0.26 26.56
C ARG A 442 0.72 1.21 26.95
N ARG A 443 1.64 1.81 27.73
CA ARG A 443 1.59 3.22 28.15
C ARG A 443 1.80 4.19 27.00
N ASN A 444 2.50 3.76 25.95
CA ASN A 444 2.66 4.55 24.73
C ASN A 444 1.50 4.36 23.74
N ASP A 445 0.39 3.74 24.13
CA ASP A 445 -0.78 3.63 23.24
C ASP A 445 -1.33 5.02 22.86
N ARG A 446 -1.32 5.31 21.56
CA ARG A 446 -1.83 6.54 20.95
C ARG A 446 -3.20 6.35 20.29
N SER A 447 -3.85 5.20 20.49
CA SER A 447 -5.17 4.97 19.92
C SER A 447 -6.20 5.97 20.46
N ALA A 448 -7.20 6.36 19.66
CA ALA A 448 -8.27 7.29 20.05
C ALA A 448 -9.11 6.90 21.29
N GLN A 449 -8.93 5.71 21.89
CA GLN A 449 -9.55 5.38 23.19
C GLN A 449 -8.68 5.84 24.36
N SER A 450 -7.38 5.96 24.13
CA SER A 450 -6.33 6.35 25.06
C SER A 450 -5.98 7.84 24.94
N VAL A 451 -6.65 8.57 24.04
CA VAL A 451 -6.46 10.00 23.77
C VAL A 451 -7.82 10.69 23.73
N ASP A 452 -7.92 11.91 24.25
CA ASP A 452 -9.11 12.72 24.14
C ASP A 452 -9.32 13.24 22.72
N GLU A 453 -10.52 13.02 22.17
CA GLU A 453 -10.86 13.33 20.78
C GLU A 453 -10.90 14.85 20.49
N TRP A 454 -11.03 15.69 21.53
CA TRP A 454 -11.16 17.13 21.41
C TRP A 454 -9.87 17.87 21.79
N THR A 455 -9.16 17.39 22.80
CA THR A 455 -7.95 18.04 23.32
C THR A 455 -6.65 17.38 22.85
N GLY A 456 -6.69 16.13 22.37
CA GLY A 456 -5.49 15.37 22.03
C GLY A 456 -4.67 14.91 23.24
N GLU A 457 -5.15 15.14 24.47
CA GLU A 457 -4.47 14.74 25.69
C GLU A 457 -4.60 13.24 25.93
N GLN A 458 -3.52 12.63 26.44
CA GLN A 458 -3.51 11.22 26.76
C GLN A 458 -4.40 10.95 27.98
N LYS A 459 -5.41 10.10 27.80
CA LYS A 459 -6.36 9.68 28.85
C LYS A 459 -5.74 8.67 29.81
N LEU A 460 -4.76 7.90 29.33
CA LEU A 460 -4.05 6.89 30.11
C LEU A 460 -3.07 7.56 31.08
N GLN A 461 -3.28 7.35 32.38
CA GLN A 461 -2.32 7.74 33.40
C GLN A 461 -1.33 6.60 33.67
N PHE A 462 -0.13 6.96 34.15
CA PHE A 462 0.94 6.01 34.42
C PHE A 462 0.51 4.84 35.35
N MET A 463 -0.38 5.13 36.31
CA MET A 463 -0.88 4.17 37.30
C MET A 463 -1.93 3.20 36.74
N ASP A 464 -2.47 3.45 35.54
CA ASP A 464 -3.55 2.64 34.96
C ASP A 464 -3.03 1.32 34.34
N VAL A 465 -1.71 1.20 34.15
CA VAL A 465 -1.07 0.04 33.51
C VAL A 465 -0.18 -0.70 34.50
N PRO A 466 -0.52 -1.96 34.87
CA PRO A 466 0.34 -2.80 35.70
C PRO A 466 1.72 -3.00 35.08
N GLU A 467 2.78 -3.00 35.89
CA GLU A 467 4.15 -3.25 35.41
C GLU A 467 4.33 -4.68 34.88
N ASP A 468 3.56 -5.63 35.40
CA ASP A 468 3.58 -7.04 35.01
C ASP A 468 2.57 -7.39 33.90
N ILE A 469 2.02 -6.39 33.20
CA ILE A 469 1.07 -6.63 32.11
C ILE A 469 1.75 -7.44 31.00
N GLU A 470 1.09 -8.51 30.53
CA GLU A 470 1.58 -9.34 29.44
C GLU A 470 0.59 -9.30 28.27
N PRO A 471 1.05 -9.20 27.01
CA PRO A 471 0.17 -9.22 25.87
C PRO A 471 -0.45 -10.62 25.69
N GLU A 472 -1.76 -10.68 25.45
CA GLU A 472 -2.48 -11.94 25.20
C GLU A 472 -2.19 -12.48 23.79
N ASP A 473 -2.07 -11.59 22.81
CA ASP A 473 -1.87 -11.92 21.40
C ASP A 473 -1.14 -10.77 20.69
N ILE A 474 -0.21 -11.10 19.81
CA ILE A 474 0.55 -10.16 18.99
C ILE A 474 0.46 -10.62 17.54
N ARG A 475 -0.04 -9.76 16.65
CA ARG A 475 -0.22 -10.10 15.24
C ARG A 475 0.20 -8.98 14.30
N PRO A 476 0.99 -9.28 13.25
CA PRO A 476 1.38 -8.28 12.26
C PRO A 476 0.15 -7.78 11.49
N MET A 477 0.07 -6.48 11.25
CA MET A 477 -0.96 -5.81 10.45
C MET A 477 -0.34 -5.34 9.13
N GLY A 478 0.32 -6.26 8.42
CA GLY A 478 1.17 -5.93 7.27
C GLY A 478 2.52 -5.37 7.70
N ASN A 479 3.14 -4.57 6.83
CA ASN A 479 4.52 -4.12 6.99
C ASN A 479 4.67 -2.86 7.85
N TYR A 480 3.58 -2.31 8.40
CA TYR A 480 3.59 -0.98 8.99
C TYR A 480 3.24 -0.96 10.49
N ALA A 481 2.52 -1.96 10.99
CA ALA A 481 2.10 -2.01 12.39
C ALA A 481 1.89 -3.45 12.88
N VAL A 482 1.76 -3.59 14.19
CA VAL A 482 1.35 -4.80 14.88
C VAL A 482 0.14 -4.51 15.75
N SER A 483 -0.83 -5.43 15.75
CA SER A 483 -1.94 -5.42 16.70
C SER A 483 -1.54 -6.20 17.94
N ILE A 484 -1.65 -5.59 19.11
CA ILE A 484 -1.37 -6.18 20.41
C ILE A 484 -2.67 -6.19 21.22
N THR A 485 -3.11 -7.37 21.62
CA THR A 485 -4.27 -7.55 22.50
C THR A 485 -3.80 -7.64 23.94
N TRP A 486 -4.41 -6.84 24.82
CA TRP A 486 -4.02 -6.71 26.22
C TRP A 486 -5.11 -7.24 27.17
N PRO A 487 -4.74 -7.72 28.37
CA PRO A 487 -5.69 -8.27 29.36
C PRO A 487 -6.71 -7.26 29.90
N ASP A 488 -6.45 -5.96 29.74
CA ASP A 488 -7.37 -4.87 30.09
C ASP A 488 -8.52 -4.70 29.07
N GLY A 489 -8.58 -5.58 28.07
CA GLY A 489 -9.61 -5.59 27.02
C GLY A 489 -9.32 -4.66 25.86
N PHE A 490 -8.15 -3.99 25.83
CA PHE A 490 -7.75 -3.10 24.75
C PHE A 490 -6.99 -3.84 23.66
N SER A 491 -7.28 -3.47 22.40
CA SER A 491 -6.51 -3.89 21.23
C SER A 491 -5.76 -2.67 20.69
N GLN A 492 -4.47 -2.62 21.00
CA GLN A 492 -3.56 -1.55 20.59
C GLN A 492 -3.04 -1.84 19.18
N ILE A 493 -3.07 -0.83 18.32
CA ILE A 493 -2.33 -0.84 17.05
C ILE A 493 -1.05 -0.08 17.30
N ALA A 494 0.09 -0.76 17.21
CA ALA A 494 1.41 -0.18 17.40
C ALA A 494 2.17 -0.16 16.07
N PRO A 495 2.31 1.01 15.42
CA PRO A 495 3.16 1.19 14.25
C PRO A 495 4.62 0.80 14.54
N TYR A 496 5.32 0.22 13.58
CA TYR A 496 6.72 -0.18 13.77
C TYR A 496 7.63 1.03 14.07
N ASP A 497 7.41 2.15 13.38
CA ASP A 497 8.13 3.41 13.64
C ASP A 497 7.90 3.90 15.07
N GLN A 498 6.68 3.72 15.60
CA GLN A 498 6.40 4.07 16.98
C GLN A 498 7.16 3.15 17.94
N LEU A 499 7.18 1.84 17.70
CA LEU A 499 7.91 0.88 18.51
C LEU A 499 9.43 1.17 18.53
N GLN A 500 9.99 1.63 17.41
CA GLN A 500 11.40 2.05 17.34
C GLN A 500 11.73 3.26 18.23
N MET A 501 10.75 4.16 18.46
CA MET A 501 10.91 5.35 19.28
C MET A 501 10.74 5.09 20.78
N ILE A 502 10.25 3.91 21.17
CA ILE A 502 10.05 3.54 22.58
C ILE A 502 11.40 3.23 23.23
N GLU A 503 11.55 3.61 24.50
CA GLU A 503 12.72 3.28 25.31
C GLU A 503 12.96 1.76 25.36
N ARG A 504 14.16 1.35 24.93
CA ARG A 504 14.55 -0.05 24.79
C ARG A 504 14.86 -0.66 26.15
N LEU A 505 14.55 -1.94 26.32
CA LEU A 505 14.96 -2.72 27.48
C LEU A 505 16.47 -3.03 27.34
N VAL A 506 17.29 -2.42 28.19
CA VAL A 506 18.77 -2.54 28.14
C VAL A 506 19.32 -3.64 29.04
N ASP A 507 18.58 -4.00 30.10
CA ASP A 507 19.00 -4.94 31.14
C ASP A 507 18.21 -6.26 31.09
N VAL A 508 18.46 -7.06 30.06
CA VAL A 508 17.84 -8.38 29.91
C VAL A 508 18.79 -9.43 30.53
N PRO A 509 18.38 -10.19 31.55
CA PRO A 509 19.18 -11.31 32.04
C PRO A 509 19.41 -12.30 30.90
N GLN A 510 20.67 -12.61 30.58
CA GLN A 510 20.94 -13.63 29.57
C GLN A 510 20.32 -14.96 30.01
N PRO A 511 19.68 -15.71 29.10
CA PRO A 511 19.09 -16.99 29.44
C PRO A 511 20.18 -17.92 29.97
N THR A 512 20.00 -18.41 31.19
CA THR A 512 20.87 -19.45 31.76
C THR A 512 20.76 -20.68 30.85
N PRO A 513 21.87 -21.18 30.28
CA PRO A 513 21.82 -22.37 29.44
C PRO A 513 21.29 -23.55 30.27
N ALA A 514 20.22 -24.18 29.77
CA ALA A 514 19.68 -25.44 30.30
C ALA A 514 20.32 -26.64 29.59
#